data_AF-A0A9C8AJ18-F1
#
_entry.id   AF-A0A9C8AJ18-F1
#
_cell.length_a   1.000
_cell.length_b   1.000
_cell.length_c   1.000
_cell.angle_alpha   90.00
_cell.angle_beta   90.00
_cell.angle_gamma   90.00
#
_symmetry.space_group_name_H-M   'P 1'
#
loop_
_entity.id
_entity.type
_entity.pdbx_description
1 polymer ?
#
loop_
_entity_poly.entity_id
_entity_poly.type
_entity_poly.pdbx_seq_one_letter_code
_entity_poly.pdbx_strand_id
1 'polypeptide(L)' 'MDTLKYRRIMLKLGGEALAGPQGFGIDPEKAKE' A
#
# COMPACT_ATOMS: atom_id res chain seq x y z
N MET A 1 -7.66 -27.35 2.73
CA MET A 1 -8.12 -25.98 2.41
C MET A 1 -7.52 -25.08 3.46
N ASP A 2 -6.59 -24.20 3.07
CA ASP A 2 -5.99 -23.27 4.04
C ASP A 2 -7.07 -22.34 4.56
N THR A 3 -7.29 -22.38 5.88
CA THR A 3 -8.14 -21.43 6.55
C THR A 3 -7.42 -20.08 6.57
N LEU A 4 -8.07 -19.05 6.03
CA LEU A 4 -7.54 -17.68 6.09
C LEU A 4 -7.21 -17.30 7.54
N LYS A 5 -5.94 -16.96 7.81
CA LYS A 5 -5.47 -16.58 9.15
C LYS A 5 -6.18 -15.34 9.70
N TYR A 6 -6.58 -14.42 8.82
CA TYR A 6 -7.29 -13.20 9.19
C TYR A 6 -8.50 -12.99 8.28
N ARG A 7 -9.67 -12.72 8.89
CA ARG A 7 -10.92 -12.41 8.17
C ARG A 7 -10.99 -10.95 7.69
N ARG A 8 -10.41 -10.01 8.44
CA ARG A 8 -10.38 -8.56 8.14
C ARG A 8 -9.12 -7.96 8.73
N ILE A 9 -8.47 -7.08 7.97
CA ILE A 9 -7.29 -6.34 8.41
C ILE A 9 -7.48 -4.85 8.15
N MET A 10 -6.79 -4.03 8.93
CA MET A 10 -6.54 -2.62 8.64
C MET A 10 -5.08 -2.49 8.30
N LEU A 11 -4.78 -2.27 7.03
CA LEU A 11 -3.42 -2.04 6.55
C LEU A 11 -3.15 -0.54 6.57
N LYS A 12 -2.08 -0.12 7.25
CA LYS A 12 -1.63 1.26 7.27
C LYS A 12 -0.38 1.39 6.41
N LEU A 13 -0.44 2.27 5.42
CA LEU A 13 0.69 2.61 4.55
C LEU A 13 1.25 3.97 4.96
N GLY A 14 2.58 4.12 4.92
CA GLY A 14 3.24 5.42 5.03
C GLY A 14 3.11 6.19 3.72
N GLY A 15 3.01 7.52 3.76
CA GLY A 15 2.91 8.34 2.54
C GLY A 15 4.11 8.20 1.60
N GLU A 16 5.29 7.94 2.17
CA GLU A 16 6.53 7.62 1.44
C GLU A 16 6.42 6.40 0.53
N ALA A 17 5.56 5.43 0.86
CA ALA A 17 5.36 4.24 0.03
C ALA A 17 4.71 4.60 -1.31
N LEU A 18 3.90 5.65 -1.34
CA LEU A 18 3.23 6.16 -2.54
C LEU A 18 3.95 7.35 -3.17
N ALA A 19 4.96 7.92 -2.52
CA ALA A 19 5.69 9.04 -3.07
C ALA A 19 6.55 8.62 -4.28
N GLY A 20 6.59 9.50 -5.30
CA GLY A 20 7.47 9.32 -6.46
C GLY A 20 8.94 9.62 -6.14
N PRO A 21 9.85 9.55 -7.13
CA PRO A 21 11.29 9.75 -6.94
C PRO A 21 11.69 11.09 -6.31
N GLN A 22 10.83 12.11 -6.43
CA GLN A 22 11.04 13.44 -5.85
C GLN A 22 10.71 13.49 -4.34
N GLY A 23 10.18 12.43 -3.76
CA GLY A 23 9.87 12.32 -2.33
C GLY A 23 8.57 12.97 -1.89
N PHE A 24 7.72 13.43 -2.82
CA PHE A 24 6.40 13.99 -2.52
C PHE A 24 5.35 13.55 -3.56
N GLY A 25 4.08 13.86 -3.27
CA GLY A 25 2.95 13.52 -4.13
C GLY A 25 2.55 12.05 -4.06
N ILE A 26 1.76 11.62 -5.05
CA ILE A 26 1.34 10.23 -5.24
C ILE A 26 1.82 9.81 -6.63
N ASP A 27 2.61 8.74 -6.67
CA ASP A 27 3.03 8.06 -7.88
C ASP A 27 1.87 7.18 -8.38
N PRO A 28 1.31 7.46 -9.57
CA PRO A 28 0.18 6.70 -10.11
C PRO A 28 0.50 5.22 -10.34
N GLU A 29 1.74 4.88 -10.69
CA GLU A 29 2.13 3.49 -10.91
C GLU A 29 2.17 2.72 -9.59
N LYS A 30 2.73 3.33 -8.53
CA LYS A 30 2.75 2.73 -7.19
C LYS A 30 1.37 2.58 -6.56
N ALA A 31 0.41 3.42 -6.94
CA ALA A 31 -0.97 3.35 -6.43
C ALA A 31 -1.83 2.29 -7.14
N LYS A 32 -1.35 1.74 -8.27
CA LYS A 32 -2.08 0.78 -9.10
C LYS A 32 -1.84 -0.68 -8.68
N GLU A 33 -0.70 -0.95 -8.05
CA GLU A 33 -0.31 -2.27 -7.51
C GLU A 33 -0.86 -2.49 -6.09
#